data_AF-A0A6A4S510-F1
#
_entry.id   AF-A0A6A4S510-F1
#
_cell.length_a   1.000
_cell.length_b   1.000
_cell.length_c   1.000
_cell.angle_alpha   90.00
_cell.angle_beta   90.00
_cell.angle_gamma   90.00
#
_symmetry.space_group_name_H-M   'P 1'
#
loop_
_entity.id
_entity.type
_entity.pdbx_description
1 polymer ?
#
loop_
_entity_poly.entity_id
_entity_poly.type
_entity_poly.pdbx_seq_one_letter_code
_entity_poly.pdbx_strand_id
1 'polypeptide(L)'
;MVGDIYSNQAVAKSLPRWPHFPQLRSFLSEAGANPGRIRARVARFVPLTLVGEARECEFPAVPPLEPSLTAIFLPKAMFFFGGRRPTPPSPCDQVTTRLTDRAHQCAAQAAAAVNNVLLLASSLSSIAAQPVALPSELADEIGKIAATTLTLSSALAVTQSRIMAWMTMIQRNLWLNMSQLPEQTRKGLLEGPISPKGLFGPFLNRALTHLQEASEEADRVKEHTSWVQAAPQAFGFQASWRGRREQRSPWPRL
;
A
#
# COMPACT_ATOMS: atom_id res chain seq x y z
N MET A 1 -51.65 -32.39 31.90
CA MET A 1 -51.18 -31.24 31.11
C MET A 1 -50.11 -30.54 31.93
N VAL A 2 -48.85 -30.86 31.63
CA VAL A 2 -47.66 -30.35 32.33
C VAL A 2 -47.32 -29.01 31.68
N GLY A 3 -47.26 -27.95 32.49
CA GLY A 3 -46.87 -26.62 32.03
C GLY A 3 -45.36 -26.56 31.80
N ASP A 4 -44.97 -25.94 30.69
CA ASP A 4 -43.57 -25.65 30.35
C ASP A 4 -43.00 -24.63 31.34
N ILE A 5 -42.27 -25.12 32.34
CA ILE A 5 -41.55 -24.33 33.37
C ILE A 5 -40.16 -23.87 32.84
N TYR A 6 -39.83 -24.15 31.58
CA TYR A 6 -38.54 -23.80 30.99
C TYR A 6 -38.64 -22.81 29.82
N SER A 7 -39.37 -21.71 30.00
CA SER A 7 -39.09 -20.50 29.20
C SER A 7 -38.07 -19.65 29.93
N ASN A 8 -36.84 -20.18 30.04
CA ASN A 8 -35.67 -19.41 30.46
C ASN A 8 -35.26 -18.51 29.28
N GLN A 9 -36.03 -17.44 29.08
CA GLN A 9 -35.63 -16.36 28.22
C GLN A 9 -34.53 -15.59 28.96
N ALA A 10 -33.31 -16.12 28.90
CA ALA A 10 -32.12 -15.40 29.31
C ALA A 10 -32.04 -14.16 28.44
N VAL A 11 -32.55 -13.03 28.96
CA VAL A 11 -32.33 -11.71 28.38
C VAL A 11 -30.82 -11.47 28.47
N ALA A 12 -30.10 -11.82 27.41
CA ALA A 12 -28.69 -11.50 27.28
C ALA A 12 -28.58 -9.98 27.47
N LYS A 13 -28.02 -9.56 28.61
CA LYS A 13 -27.77 -8.14 28.89
C LYS A 13 -26.92 -7.62 27.74
N SER A 14 -27.51 -6.79 26.89
CA SER A 14 -26.81 -6.23 25.75
C SER A 14 -25.64 -5.41 26.29
N LEU A 15 -24.43 -5.79 25.87
CA LEU A 15 -23.23 -5.04 26.24
C LEU A 15 -23.40 -3.58 25.76
N PRO A 16 -22.96 -2.58 26.55
CA PRO A 16 -23.04 -1.19 26.15
C PRO A 16 -22.31 -0.99 24.82
N ARG A 17 -23.01 -0.42 23.84
CA ARG A 17 -22.43 -0.04 22.55
C ARG A 17 -21.95 1.39 22.64
N TRP A 18 -20.63 1.58 22.59
CA TRP A 18 -20.03 2.90 22.55
C TRP A 18 -20.24 3.55 21.18
N PRO A 19 -20.52 4.87 21.13
CA PRO A 19 -20.60 5.59 19.87
C PRO A 19 -19.24 5.59 19.16
N HIS A 20 -19.26 5.72 17.84
CA HIS A 20 -18.02 5.88 17.08
C HIS A 20 -17.33 7.20 17.44
N PHE A 21 -16.03 7.15 17.67
CA PHE A 21 -15.23 8.36 17.74
C PHE A 21 -15.21 9.05 16.36
N PRO A 22 -15.70 10.30 16.22
CA PRO A 22 -15.94 10.91 14.91
C PRO A 22 -14.70 10.96 14.01
N GLN A 23 -13.53 11.25 14.59
CA GLN A 23 -12.28 11.41 13.85
C GLN A 23 -11.68 10.06 13.36
N LEU A 24 -12.13 8.94 13.92
CA LEU A 24 -11.62 7.62 13.51
C LEU A 24 -11.92 7.36 12.02
N ARG A 25 -13.11 7.77 11.56
CA ARG A 25 -13.51 7.62 10.15
C ARG A 25 -12.65 8.47 9.22
N SER A 26 -12.26 9.68 9.61
CA SER A 26 -11.37 10.51 8.79
C SER A 26 -9.99 9.89 8.64
N PHE A 27 -9.42 9.29 9.70
CA PHE A 27 -8.11 8.63 9.61
C PHE A 27 -8.13 7.41 8.66
N LEU A 28 -9.19 6.59 8.75
CA LEU A 28 -9.39 5.45 7.86
C LEU A 28 -9.57 5.92 6.40
N SER A 29 -10.39 6.96 6.19
CA SER A 29 -10.64 7.50 4.86
C SER A 29 -9.40 8.14 4.24
N GLU A 30 -8.59 8.87 5.01
CA GLU A 30 -7.35 9.49 4.55
C GLU A 30 -6.35 8.43 4.08
N ALA A 31 -6.15 7.38 4.88
CA ALA A 31 -5.28 6.26 4.51
C ALA A 31 -5.82 5.50 3.29
N GLY A 32 -7.13 5.31 3.20
CA GLY A 32 -7.77 4.62 2.09
C GLY A 32 -7.76 5.41 0.77
N ALA A 33 -7.71 6.75 0.82
CA ALA A 33 -7.81 7.58 -0.40
C ALA A 33 -6.58 7.46 -1.31
N ASN A 34 -5.38 7.40 -0.73
CA ASN A 34 -4.11 7.37 -1.46
C ASN A 34 -3.10 6.40 -0.82
N PRO A 35 -3.39 5.09 -0.79
CA PRO A 35 -2.61 4.13 -0.02
C PRO A 35 -1.14 4.03 -0.50
N GLY A 36 -0.88 4.23 -1.80
CA GLY A 36 0.49 4.25 -2.36
C GLY A 36 1.38 5.39 -1.86
N ARG A 37 0.79 6.50 -1.39
CA ARG A 37 1.52 7.69 -0.92
C ARG A 37 1.86 7.66 0.57
N ILE A 38 1.28 6.71 1.31
CA ILE A 38 1.51 6.59 2.75
C ILE A 38 2.98 6.25 3.03
N ARG A 39 3.55 6.94 4.03
CA ARG A 39 4.90 6.69 4.55
C ARG A 39 4.85 6.13 5.97
N ALA A 40 5.85 5.33 6.32
CA ALA A 40 6.17 4.96 7.69
C ALA A 40 7.49 5.64 8.08
N ARG A 41 7.71 6.06 9.33
CA ARG A 41 6.73 6.19 10.44
C ARG A 41 5.85 7.44 10.27
N VAL A 42 4.88 7.64 11.18
CA VAL A 42 4.09 8.88 11.22
C VAL A 42 4.91 9.98 11.91
N ALA A 43 5.60 10.81 11.12
CA ALA A 43 6.56 11.80 11.60
C ALA A 43 6.05 12.69 12.75
N ARG A 44 4.82 13.22 12.62
CA ARG A 44 4.20 14.10 13.63
C ARG A 44 4.03 13.47 15.02
N PHE A 45 4.00 12.14 15.11
CA PHE A 45 3.82 11.43 16.38
C PHE A 45 5.13 10.94 16.98
N VAL A 46 6.26 11.04 16.25
CA VAL A 46 7.57 10.56 16.73
C VAL A 46 7.91 11.10 18.13
N PRO A 47 7.78 12.41 18.43
CA PRO A 47 8.11 12.95 19.76
C PRO A 47 7.27 12.37 20.90
N LEU A 48 6.01 12.02 20.61
CA LEU A 48 5.07 11.47 21.60
C LEU A 48 5.21 9.96 21.77
N THR A 49 5.91 9.29 20.86
CA THR A 49 6.13 7.84 20.85
C THR A 49 7.56 7.46 21.23
N LEU A 50 8.26 8.34 21.95
CA LEU A 50 9.55 8.02 22.56
C LEU A 50 9.32 7.32 23.90
N VAL A 51 10.15 6.33 24.21
CA VAL A 51 10.11 5.53 25.45
C VAL A 51 11.53 5.43 26.01
N GLY A 52 11.76 5.90 27.25
CA GLY A 52 12.98 5.69 28.05
C GLY A 52 14.33 6.14 27.46
N GLU A 53 15.45 5.69 28.09
CA GLU A 53 16.86 5.93 27.69
C GLU A 53 17.25 5.31 26.33
N ALA A 54 16.25 4.97 25.52
CA ALA A 54 16.43 4.39 24.22
C ALA A 54 16.99 5.46 23.27
N ARG A 55 18.30 5.39 22.99
CA ARG A 55 18.93 6.15 21.89
C ARG A 55 18.30 5.81 20.53
N GLU A 56 17.62 4.67 20.45
CA GLU A 56 16.84 4.19 19.31
C GLU A 56 15.51 3.66 19.86
N CYS A 57 14.36 4.18 19.40
CA CYS A 57 13.05 3.71 19.84
C CYS A 57 13.01 2.17 19.86
N GLU A 58 12.80 1.56 21.03
CA GLU A 58 12.89 0.11 21.29
C GLU A 58 11.86 -0.76 20.54
N PHE A 59 11.19 -0.19 19.54
CA PHE A 59 10.45 -0.94 18.56
C PHE A 59 11.25 -0.96 17.26
N PRO A 60 12.08 -2.01 17.08
CA PRO A 60 13.07 -2.06 16.02
C PRO A 60 12.43 -2.08 14.63
N ALA A 61 13.25 -1.80 13.62
CA ALA A 61 12.90 -2.20 12.26
C ALA A 61 12.62 -3.72 12.22
N VAL A 62 11.93 -4.19 11.19
CA VAL A 62 11.75 -5.65 11.01
C VAL A 62 13.14 -6.30 11.13
N PRO A 63 13.28 -7.34 11.98
CA PRO A 63 14.56 -8.00 12.17
C PRO A 63 15.22 -8.36 10.83
N PRO A 64 16.52 -8.13 10.67
CA PRO A 64 17.21 -8.51 9.45
C PRO A 64 17.22 -10.03 9.30
N LEU A 65 17.22 -10.50 8.05
CA LEU A 65 17.48 -11.91 7.76
C LEU A 65 18.91 -12.26 8.21
N GLU A 66 19.07 -13.44 8.79
CA GLU A 66 20.37 -13.93 9.25
C GLU A 66 21.37 -13.97 8.08
N PRO A 67 22.64 -13.56 8.28
CA PRO A 67 23.64 -13.56 7.21
C PRO A 67 23.84 -14.94 6.58
N SER A 68 23.76 -16.01 7.38
CA SER A 68 23.87 -17.40 6.93
C SER A 68 22.74 -17.79 5.97
N LEU A 69 21.50 -17.36 6.23
CA LEU A 69 20.36 -17.61 5.36
C LEU A 69 20.37 -16.71 4.12
N THR A 70 20.88 -15.48 4.27
CA THR A 70 21.09 -14.57 3.15
C THR A 70 21.97 -15.22 2.08
N ALA A 71 23.05 -15.90 2.49
CA ALA A 71 23.95 -16.66 1.61
C ALA A 71 23.27 -17.79 0.82
N ILE A 72 22.22 -18.39 1.40
CA ILE A 72 21.47 -19.51 0.82
C ILE A 72 20.39 -19.02 -0.15
N PHE A 73 19.65 -17.98 0.23
CA PHE A 73 18.44 -17.57 -0.49
C PHE A 73 18.69 -16.57 -1.63
N LEU A 74 19.84 -15.89 -1.67
CA LEU A 74 20.09 -14.82 -2.64
C LEU A 74 21.13 -15.20 -3.68
N PRO A 75 20.96 -14.74 -4.94
CA PRO A 75 21.97 -14.89 -5.97
C PRO A 75 23.30 -14.24 -5.55
N LYS A 76 24.43 -14.87 -5.88
CA LYS A 76 25.79 -14.38 -5.57
C LYS A 76 26.06 -12.93 -6.02
N ALA A 77 25.33 -12.42 -7.02
CA ALA A 77 25.44 -11.04 -7.50
C ALA A 77 24.84 -9.99 -6.53
N MET A 78 23.93 -10.36 -5.62
CA MET A 78 23.31 -9.42 -4.67
C MET A 78 24.18 -9.11 -3.45
N PHE A 79 25.21 -9.92 -3.16
CA PHE A 79 26.12 -9.69 -2.02
C PHE A 79 27.11 -8.54 -2.23
N PHE A 80 27.30 -8.10 -3.48
CA PHE A 80 28.28 -7.06 -3.83
C PHE A 80 27.76 -5.62 -3.65
N PHE A 81 26.46 -5.43 -3.41
CA PHE A 81 25.88 -4.11 -3.12
C PHE A 81 25.88 -3.86 -1.60
N GLY A 82 27.07 -3.57 -1.08
CA GLY A 82 27.35 -3.36 0.34
C GLY A 82 26.36 -2.40 1.01
N GLY A 83 25.74 -2.88 2.10
CA GLY A 83 24.94 -2.07 3.03
C GLY A 83 23.42 -2.08 2.81
N ARG A 84 22.90 -2.66 1.72
CA ARG A 84 21.44 -2.78 1.54
C ARG A 84 20.89 -4.06 2.18
N ARG A 85 19.76 -3.93 2.87
CA ARG A 85 19.03 -5.07 3.44
C ARG A 85 18.70 -6.07 2.32
N PRO A 86 18.96 -7.37 2.52
CA PRO A 86 18.49 -8.43 1.65
C PRO A 86 17.01 -8.29 1.27
N THR A 87 16.68 -8.41 -0.02
CA THR A 87 15.30 -8.43 -0.50
C THR A 87 15.06 -9.61 -1.43
N PRO A 88 13.85 -10.18 -1.46
CA PRO A 88 13.50 -11.24 -2.40
C PRO A 88 13.78 -10.83 -3.86
N PRO A 89 14.12 -11.78 -4.75
CA PRO A 89 14.42 -11.47 -6.15
C PRO A 89 13.17 -11.12 -6.97
N SER A 90 12.00 -11.65 -6.58
CA SER A 90 10.72 -11.40 -7.26
C SER A 90 10.22 -9.97 -7.02
N PRO A 91 9.86 -9.20 -8.08
CA PRO A 91 9.28 -7.86 -7.92
C PRO A 91 7.99 -7.87 -7.08
N CYS A 92 7.16 -8.91 -7.21
CA CYS A 92 5.96 -9.08 -6.39
C CYS A 92 6.33 -9.17 -4.91
N ASP A 93 7.32 -10.01 -4.58
CA ASP A 93 7.74 -10.22 -3.20
C ASP A 93 8.42 -8.98 -2.62
N GLN A 94 9.17 -8.23 -3.42
CA GLN A 94 9.75 -6.94 -3.00
C GLN A 94 8.67 -5.92 -2.61
N VAL A 95 7.58 -5.84 -3.38
CA VAL A 95 6.44 -4.97 -3.03
C VAL A 95 5.83 -5.40 -1.71
N THR A 96 5.60 -6.70 -1.52
CA THR A 96 5.06 -7.26 -0.28
C THR A 96 5.99 -6.98 0.91
N THR A 97 7.29 -7.28 0.81
CA THR A 97 8.28 -6.98 1.85
C THR A 97 8.28 -5.51 2.23
N ARG A 98 8.28 -4.60 1.25
CA ARG A 98 8.26 -3.15 1.50
C ARG A 98 7.00 -2.71 2.25
N LEU A 99 5.83 -3.26 1.91
CA LEU A 99 4.57 -2.93 2.58
C LEU A 99 4.53 -3.50 4.00
N THR A 100 5.00 -4.73 4.19
CA THR A 100 5.12 -5.37 5.50
C THR A 100 6.10 -4.62 6.41
N ASP A 101 7.24 -4.17 5.89
CA ASP A 101 8.21 -3.35 6.63
C ASP A 101 7.60 -2.04 7.13
N ARG A 102 6.83 -1.36 6.26
CA ARG A 102 6.10 -0.14 6.65
C ARG A 102 5.04 -0.42 7.71
N ALA A 103 4.27 -1.51 7.55
CA ALA A 103 3.27 -1.92 8.53
C ALA A 103 3.91 -2.22 9.89
N HIS A 104 5.05 -2.92 9.90
CA HIS A 104 5.80 -3.20 11.12
C HIS A 104 6.31 -1.92 11.79
N GLN A 105 6.87 -0.97 11.03
CA GLN A 105 7.29 0.33 11.59
C GLN A 105 6.13 1.13 12.20
N CYS A 106 4.93 1.06 11.62
CA CYS A 106 3.74 1.65 12.23
C CYS A 106 3.24 0.86 13.45
N ALA A 107 3.34 -0.47 13.45
CA ALA A 107 2.98 -1.29 14.60
C ALA A 107 3.92 -1.03 15.79
N ALA A 108 5.20 -0.89 15.51
CA ALA A 108 6.24 -0.42 16.41
C ALA A 108 5.88 0.93 17.05
N GLN A 109 5.55 1.94 16.23
CA GLN A 109 5.12 3.24 16.71
C GLN A 109 3.80 3.17 17.51
N ALA A 110 2.87 2.29 17.12
CA ALA A 110 1.63 2.07 17.85
C ALA A 110 1.89 1.48 19.24
N ALA A 111 2.76 0.49 19.35
CA ALA A 111 3.12 -0.11 20.63
C ALA A 111 3.76 0.91 21.58
N ALA A 112 4.63 1.79 21.07
CA ALA A 112 5.16 2.93 21.84
C ALA A 112 4.06 3.88 22.33
N ALA A 113 3.11 4.21 21.46
CA ALA A 113 1.97 5.05 21.83
C ALA A 113 1.11 4.36 22.90
N VAL A 114 0.86 3.04 22.80
CA VAL A 114 0.14 2.27 23.82
C VAL A 114 0.86 2.33 25.16
N ASN A 115 2.18 2.11 25.18
CA ASN A 115 2.97 2.22 26.41
C ASN A 115 2.74 3.57 27.11
N ASN A 116 2.85 4.66 26.37
CA ASN A 116 2.68 6.01 26.92
C ASN A 116 1.23 6.27 27.36
N VAL A 117 0.22 5.76 26.64
CA VAL A 117 -1.19 5.80 27.06
C VAL A 117 -1.39 5.07 28.39
N LEU A 118 -0.81 3.88 28.55
CA LEU A 118 -0.96 3.08 29.77
C LEU A 118 -0.30 3.75 30.97
N LEU A 119 0.88 4.35 30.79
CA LEU A 119 1.55 5.13 31.84
C LEU A 119 0.67 6.31 32.29
N LEU A 120 0.17 7.10 31.34
CA LEU A 120 -0.72 8.23 31.60
C LEU A 120 -2.03 7.81 32.27
N ALA A 121 -2.66 6.74 31.80
CA ALA A 121 -3.88 6.20 32.38
C ALA A 121 -3.65 5.67 33.81
N SER A 122 -2.50 5.03 34.07
CA SER A 122 -2.13 4.60 35.42
C SER A 122 -1.96 5.79 36.35
N SER A 123 -1.27 6.85 35.92
CA SER A 123 -1.13 8.08 36.70
C SER A 123 -2.48 8.70 37.01
N LEU A 124 -3.39 8.76 36.03
CA LEU A 124 -4.74 9.27 36.22
C LEU A 124 -5.54 8.45 37.24
N SER A 125 -5.43 7.11 37.17
CA SER A 125 -6.08 6.21 38.12
C SER A 125 -5.54 6.40 39.55
N SER A 126 -4.24 6.62 39.71
CA SER A 126 -3.63 6.90 41.03
C SER A 126 -4.09 8.23 41.61
N ILE A 127 -4.30 9.26 40.78
CA ILE A 127 -4.84 10.55 41.20
C ILE A 127 -6.32 10.39 41.62
N ALA A 128 -7.12 9.69 40.81
CA ALA A 128 -8.55 9.48 41.07
C ALA A 128 -8.86 8.64 42.33
N ALA A 129 -7.90 7.83 42.79
CA ALA A 129 -8.04 7.03 44.01
C ALA A 129 -7.89 7.85 45.31
N GLN A 130 -7.54 9.14 45.22
CA GLN A 130 -7.36 10.00 46.39
C GLN A 130 -8.71 10.62 46.84
N PRO A 131 -9.12 10.45 48.10
CA PRO A 131 -10.46 10.82 48.58
C PRO A 131 -10.68 12.32 48.84
N VAL A 132 -9.75 13.20 48.46
CA VAL A 132 -9.78 14.63 48.80
C VAL A 132 -10.17 15.47 47.57
N ALA A 133 -10.83 16.60 47.79
CA ALA A 133 -11.10 17.58 46.73
C ALA A 133 -9.78 17.96 46.03
N LEU A 134 -9.71 17.75 44.72
CA LEU A 134 -8.50 17.95 43.92
C LEU A 134 -8.05 19.41 43.96
N PRO A 135 -6.82 19.70 44.41
CA PRO A 135 -6.18 21.01 44.22
C PRO A 135 -6.20 21.46 42.75
N SER A 136 -6.24 22.77 42.52
CA SER A 136 -6.26 23.34 41.15
C SER A 136 -5.10 22.85 40.27
N GLU A 137 -3.91 22.68 40.86
CA GLU A 137 -2.71 22.19 40.16
C GLU A 137 -2.89 20.76 39.66
N LEU A 138 -3.55 19.90 40.44
CA LEU A 138 -3.86 18.52 40.05
C LEU A 138 -4.97 18.46 38.99
N ALA A 139 -5.92 19.39 39.00
CA ALA A 139 -6.92 19.51 37.94
C ALA A 139 -6.29 19.87 36.58
N ASP A 140 -5.32 20.80 36.57
CA ASP A 140 -4.55 21.14 35.37
C ASP A 140 -3.70 19.96 34.86
N GLU A 141 -3.10 19.20 35.78
CA GLU A 141 -2.33 18.00 35.45
C GLU A 141 -3.22 16.91 34.82
N ILE A 142 -4.40 16.65 35.39
CA ILE A 142 -5.40 15.73 34.81
C ILE A 142 -5.78 16.17 33.39
N GLY A 143 -6.01 17.48 33.17
CA GLY A 143 -6.31 18.02 31.86
C GLY A 143 -5.19 17.74 30.84
N LYS A 144 -3.93 17.95 31.24
CA LYS A 144 -2.75 17.65 30.41
C LYS A 144 -2.62 16.14 30.11
N ILE A 145 -2.84 15.29 31.11
CA ILE A 145 -2.81 13.82 30.96
C ILE A 145 -3.89 13.37 29.96
N ALA A 146 -5.11 13.85 30.11
CA ALA A 146 -6.23 13.51 29.22
C ALA A 146 -5.97 13.98 27.77
N ALA A 147 -5.50 15.22 27.59
CA ALA A 147 -5.17 15.77 26.27
C ALA A 147 -4.04 14.99 25.57
N THR A 148 -3.01 14.61 26.33
CA THR A 148 -1.89 13.81 25.81
C THR A 148 -2.35 12.40 25.45
N THR A 149 -3.18 11.78 26.29
CA THR A 149 -3.79 10.46 26.04
C THR A 149 -4.64 10.46 24.78
N LEU A 150 -5.43 11.51 24.55
CA LEU A 150 -6.24 11.66 23.34
C LEU A 150 -5.36 11.81 22.09
N THR A 151 -4.26 12.56 22.19
CA THR A 151 -3.30 12.74 21.09
C THR A 151 -2.59 11.42 20.76
N LEU A 152 -2.17 10.66 21.77
CA LEU A 152 -1.59 9.32 21.58
C LEU A 152 -2.61 8.33 21.01
N SER A 153 -3.86 8.39 21.44
CA SER A 153 -4.95 7.57 20.88
C SER A 153 -5.21 7.91 19.41
N SER A 154 -5.07 9.18 19.03
CA SER A 154 -5.08 9.59 17.61
C SER A 154 -3.89 9.03 16.84
N ALA A 155 -2.71 8.96 17.47
CA ALA A 155 -1.55 8.29 16.89
C ALA A 155 -1.84 6.82 16.60
N LEU A 156 -2.42 6.08 17.57
CA LEU A 156 -2.85 4.70 17.42
C LEU A 156 -3.84 4.52 16.25
N ALA A 157 -4.87 5.36 16.19
CA ALA A 157 -5.88 5.29 15.15
C ALA A 157 -5.27 5.51 13.75
N VAL A 158 -4.32 6.44 13.62
CA VAL A 158 -3.64 6.74 12.37
C VAL A 158 -2.68 5.62 11.98
N THR A 159 -1.85 5.12 12.89
CA THR A 159 -0.94 4.00 12.62
C THR A 159 -1.73 2.77 12.20
N GLN A 160 -2.84 2.48 12.88
CA GLN A 160 -3.72 1.37 12.55
C GLN A 160 -4.36 1.54 11.17
N SER A 161 -4.84 2.75 10.85
CA SER A 161 -5.41 3.05 9.53
C SER A 161 -4.40 2.81 8.40
N ARG A 162 -3.13 3.20 8.61
CA ARG A 162 -2.03 2.97 7.65
C ARG A 162 -1.69 1.48 7.50
N ILE A 163 -1.64 0.73 8.62
CA ILE A 163 -1.44 -0.72 8.60
C ILE A 163 -2.55 -1.40 7.79
N MET A 164 -3.82 -1.07 8.06
CA MET A 164 -4.96 -1.63 7.31
C MET A 164 -4.87 -1.32 5.80
N ALA A 165 -4.44 -0.11 5.45
CA ALA A 165 -4.26 0.27 4.05
C ALA A 165 -3.15 -0.56 3.38
N TRP A 166 -1.99 -0.74 4.03
CA TRP A 166 -0.91 -1.59 3.48
C TRP A 166 -1.28 -3.06 3.44
N MET A 167 -2.00 -3.59 4.43
CA MET A 167 -2.52 -4.96 4.40
C MET A 167 -3.45 -5.16 3.19
N THR A 168 -4.29 -4.17 2.89
CA THR A 168 -5.12 -4.18 1.68
C THR A 168 -4.27 -4.17 0.41
N MET A 169 -3.21 -3.34 0.36
CA MET A 169 -2.27 -3.32 -0.78
C MET A 169 -1.51 -4.65 -0.94
N ILE A 170 -1.14 -5.31 0.15
CA ILE A 170 -0.51 -6.65 0.12
C ILE A 170 -1.49 -7.64 -0.52
N GLN A 171 -2.74 -7.64 -0.08
CA GLN A 171 -3.78 -8.49 -0.67
C GLN A 171 -3.95 -8.21 -2.17
N ARG A 172 -4.01 -6.94 -2.58
CA ARG A 172 -4.06 -6.55 -4.01
C ARG A 172 -2.85 -7.07 -4.77
N ASN A 173 -1.64 -6.93 -4.23
CA ASN A 173 -0.42 -7.36 -4.88
C ASN A 173 -0.44 -8.86 -5.19
N LEU A 174 -0.91 -9.69 -4.25
CA LEU A 174 -1.06 -11.13 -4.44
C LEU A 174 -1.99 -11.47 -5.61
N TRP A 175 -3.18 -10.85 -5.67
CA TRP A 175 -4.15 -11.10 -6.74
C TRP A 175 -3.69 -10.54 -8.10
N LEU A 176 -3.09 -9.36 -8.12
CA LEU A 176 -2.59 -8.74 -9.35
C LEU A 176 -1.42 -9.52 -9.97
N ASN A 177 -0.60 -10.17 -9.14
CA ASN A 177 0.48 -11.02 -9.64
C ASN A 177 -0.02 -12.24 -10.41
N MET A 178 -1.22 -12.74 -10.09
CA MET A 178 -1.87 -13.85 -10.82
C MET A 178 -2.66 -13.37 -12.05
N SER A 179 -2.80 -12.06 -12.24
CA SER A 179 -3.58 -11.50 -13.34
C SER A 179 -2.76 -11.34 -14.62
N GLN A 180 -3.43 -11.46 -15.78
CA GLN A 180 -2.84 -11.15 -17.10
C GLN A 180 -2.98 -9.66 -17.47
N LEU A 181 -3.20 -8.79 -16.48
CA LEU A 181 -3.38 -7.36 -16.72
C LEU A 181 -2.05 -6.69 -17.11
N PRO A 182 -2.09 -5.66 -17.97
CA PRO A 182 -0.91 -4.85 -18.26
C PRO A 182 -0.30 -4.24 -17.00
N GLU A 183 1.03 -4.09 -16.98
CA GLU A 183 1.77 -3.61 -15.81
C GLU A 183 1.25 -2.27 -15.28
N GLN A 184 0.96 -1.33 -16.18
CA GLN A 184 0.43 -0.02 -15.82
C GLN A 184 -0.93 -0.13 -15.11
N THR A 185 -1.81 -1.01 -15.59
CA THR A 185 -3.11 -1.27 -14.96
C THR A 185 -2.92 -1.92 -13.59
N ARG A 186 -2.01 -2.89 -13.46
CA ARG A 186 -1.70 -3.52 -12.16
C ARG A 186 -1.21 -2.48 -11.16
N LYS A 187 -0.28 -1.61 -11.56
CA LYS A 187 0.22 -0.54 -10.70
C LYS A 187 -0.89 0.41 -10.26
N GLY A 188 -1.75 0.83 -11.19
CA GLY A 188 -2.92 1.66 -10.87
C GLY A 188 -3.87 1.00 -9.87
N LEU A 189 -4.19 -0.28 -10.09
CA LEU A 189 -5.08 -1.05 -9.20
C LEU A 189 -4.46 -1.29 -7.82
N LEU A 190 -3.15 -1.50 -7.74
CA LEU A 190 -2.42 -1.67 -6.49
C LEU A 190 -2.53 -0.40 -5.62
N GLU A 191 -2.25 0.76 -6.22
CA GLU A 191 -2.14 2.05 -5.52
C GLU A 191 -3.46 2.83 -5.44
N GLY A 192 -4.51 2.36 -6.11
CA GLY A 192 -5.80 3.04 -6.19
C GLY A 192 -6.55 3.14 -4.85
N PRO A 193 -7.64 3.92 -4.77
CA PRO A 193 -8.39 4.10 -3.53
C PRO A 193 -8.95 2.78 -2.96
N ILE A 194 -8.98 2.67 -1.64
CA ILE A 194 -9.60 1.55 -0.91
C ILE A 194 -11.08 1.86 -0.70
N SER A 195 -11.94 0.87 -0.96
CA SER A 195 -13.39 0.99 -0.83
C SER A 195 -13.93 -0.21 -0.06
N PRO A 196 -14.95 -0.02 0.80
CA PRO A 196 -15.58 -1.13 1.52
C PRO A 196 -16.34 -2.08 0.59
N LYS A 197 -16.64 -1.67 -0.66
CA LYS A 197 -17.37 -2.48 -1.65
C LYS A 197 -16.55 -3.64 -2.26
N GLY A 198 -15.26 -3.74 -1.98
CA GLY A 198 -14.42 -4.84 -2.48
C GLY A 198 -12.94 -4.45 -2.58
N LEU A 199 -12.07 -5.44 -2.77
CA LEU A 199 -10.61 -5.28 -2.71
C LEU A 199 -10.08 -4.18 -3.64
N PHE A 200 -10.58 -4.11 -4.88
CA PHE A 200 -10.26 -3.07 -5.86
C PHE A 200 -11.33 -1.98 -5.96
N GLY A 201 -12.55 -2.27 -5.47
CA GLY A 201 -13.68 -1.33 -5.43
C GLY A 201 -14.11 -0.80 -6.81
N PRO A 202 -14.83 0.33 -6.86
CA PRO A 202 -15.28 0.96 -8.10
C PRO A 202 -14.14 1.37 -9.05
N PHE A 203 -12.91 1.46 -8.54
CA PHE A 203 -11.74 1.76 -9.34
C PHE A 203 -11.40 0.65 -10.35
N LEU A 204 -11.76 -0.61 -10.05
CA LEU A 204 -11.61 -1.72 -10.99
C LEU A 204 -12.40 -1.50 -12.28
N ASN A 205 -13.68 -1.13 -12.16
CA ASN A 205 -14.54 -0.95 -13.33
C ASN A 205 -13.99 0.14 -14.25
N ARG A 206 -13.51 1.25 -13.70
CA ARG A 206 -12.84 2.31 -14.49
C ARG A 206 -11.61 1.80 -15.22
N ALA A 207 -10.77 1.02 -14.54
CA ALA A 207 -9.57 0.45 -15.15
C ALA A 207 -9.90 -0.52 -16.28
N LEU A 208 -10.96 -1.33 -16.13
CA LEU A 208 -11.43 -2.25 -17.17
C LEU A 208 -12.04 -1.51 -18.36
N THR A 209 -12.84 -0.46 -18.13
CA THR A 209 -13.39 0.37 -19.21
C THR A 209 -12.27 1.01 -20.04
N HIS A 210 -11.25 1.59 -19.40
CA HIS A 210 -10.11 2.15 -20.11
C HIS A 210 -9.31 1.10 -20.91
N LEU A 211 -9.21 -0.13 -20.40
CA LEU A 211 -8.57 -1.22 -21.15
C LEU A 211 -9.39 -1.61 -22.38
N GLN A 212 -10.72 -1.65 -22.26
CA GLN A 212 -11.61 -1.94 -23.37
C GLN A 212 -11.52 -0.85 -24.45
N GLU A 213 -11.62 0.42 -24.06
CA GLU A 213 -11.47 1.57 -24.98
C GLU A 213 -10.12 1.54 -25.70
N ALA A 214 -9.03 1.24 -24.98
CA ALA A 214 -7.70 1.13 -25.58
C ALA A 214 -7.57 -0.05 -26.56
N SER A 215 -8.25 -1.17 -26.28
CA SER A 215 -8.29 -2.32 -27.19
C SER A 215 -9.06 -2.00 -28.46
N GLU A 216 -10.24 -1.39 -28.33
CA GLU A 216 -11.08 -0.99 -29.46
C GLU A 216 -10.34 0.01 -30.36
N GLU A 217 -9.66 1.00 -29.77
CA GLU A 217 -8.87 1.96 -30.55
C GLU A 217 -7.66 1.29 -31.23
N ALA A 218 -6.97 0.36 -30.55
CA ALA A 218 -5.88 -0.39 -31.16
C ALA A 218 -6.35 -1.22 -32.35
N ASP A 219 -7.54 -1.82 -32.28
CA ASP A 219 -8.11 -2.60 -33.39
C ASP A 219 -8.53 -1.70 -34.55
N ARG A 220 -9.10 -0.52 -34.28
CA ARG A 220 -9.41 0.48 -35.32
C ARG A 220 -8.16 0.97 -36.06
N VAL A 221 -7.06 1.17 -35.33
CA VAL A 221 -5.76 1.55 -35.93
C VAL A 221 -5.19 0.41 -36.78
N LYS A 222 -5.26 -0.84 -36.30
CA LYS A 222 -4.85 -2.01 -37.11
C LYS A 222 -5.65 -2.11 -38.40
N GLU A 223 -6.97 -1.93 -38.34
CA GLU A 223 -7.81 -1.89 -39.53
C GLU A 223 -7.36 -0.77 -40.50
N HIS A 224 -7.17 0.46 -40.03
CA HIS A 224 -6.69 1.54 -40.91
C HIS A 224 -5.31 1.27 -41.52
N THR A 225 -4.38 0.70 -40.76
CA THR A 225 -3.03 0.38 -41.27
C THR A 225 -3.02 -0.80 -42.24
N SER A 226 -3.92 -1.77 -42.09
CA SER A 226 -4.05 -2.88 -43.05
C SER A 226 -4.61 -2.38 -44.40
N TRP A 227 -5.51 -1.40 -44.40
CA TRP A 227 -5.97 -0.71 -45.60
C TRP A 227 -4.84 0.05 -46.32
N VAL A 228 -3.94 0.70 -45.56
CA VAL A 228 -2.77 1.40 -46.13
C VAL A 228 -1.75 0.42 -46.74
N GLN A 229 -1.60 -0.78 -46.18
CA GLN A 229 -0.75 -1.83 -46.75
C GLN A 229 -1.39 -2.57 -47.95
N ALA A 230 -2.72 -2.60 -48.02
CA ALA A 230 -3.47 -3.22 -49.12
C ALA A 230 -3.68 -2.30 -50.34
N ALA A 231 -3.27 -1.02 -50.26
CA ALA A 231 -3.25 -0.14 -51.42
C ALA A 231 -2.30 -0.70 -52.50
N PRO A 232 -2.75 -0.95 -53.74
CA PRO A 232 -1.88 -1.45 -54.78
C PRO A 232 -0.76 -0.44 -55.02
N GLN A 233 0.50 -0.90 -55.09
CA GLN A 233 1.57 -0.13 -55.69
C GLN A 233 1.21 0.12 -57.17
N ALA A 234 0.50 1.22 -57.41
CA ALA A 234 0.08 1.62 -58.73
C ALA A 234 1.30 2.13 -59.53
N PHE A 235 1.62 1.37 -60.56
CA PHE A 235 2.36 1.74 -61.77
C PHE A 235 3.86 2.06 -61.63
N GLY A 236 4.67 1.01 -61.81
CA GLY A 236 5.98 1.13 -62.43
C GLY A 236 5.83 1.72 -63.84
N PHE A 237 6.19 2.99 -63.99
CA PHE A 237 6.32 3.65 -65.28
C PHE A 237 7.58 3.11 -65.98
N GLN A 238 7.45 1.98 -66.69
CA GLN A 238 8.50 1.45 -67.55
C GLN A 238 8.45 2.20 -68.89
N ALA A 239 8.93 3.45 -68.89
CA ALA A 239 9.13 4.21 -70.12
C ALA A 239 10.41 3.74 -70.82
N SER A 240 10.20 3.03 -71.93
CA SER A 240 11.21 2.66 -72.90
C SER A 240 11.91 3.90 -73.49
N TRP A 241 13.21 4.02 -73.29
CA TRP A 241 14.08 4.83 -74.16
C TRP A 241 15.05 3.91 -74.90
N ARG A 242 14.62 3.50 -76.10
CA ARG A 242 15.48 2.89 -77.11
C ARG A 242 16.21 4.04 -77.82
N GLY A 243 17.52 4.18 -77.60
CA GLY A 243 18.28 5.33 -78.08
C GLY A 243 19.78 5.07 -78.26
N ARG A 244 20.12 4.16 -79.18
CA ARG A 244 21.20 4.32 -80.17
C ARG A 244 22.60 4.75 -79.64
N ARG A 245 23.46 3.77 -79.34
CA ARG A 245 24.91 3.83 -79.64
C ARG A 245 25.43 2.45 -80.03
N GLU A 246 25.40 2.21 -81.34
CA GLU A 246 26.38 1.32 -81.97
C GLU A 246 27.76 2.00 -81.98
N GLN A 247 28.78 1.16 -82.20
CA GLN A 247 30.21 1.46 -82.31
C GLN A 247 30.97 1.57 -80.99
N ARG A 248 31.49 0.42 -80.54
CA ARG A 248 32.92 0.13 -80.65
C ARG A 248 33.24 -1.31 -80.23
N SER A 249 33.89 -2.02 -81.13
CA SER A 249 34.76 -3.19 -80.93
C SER A 249 35.74 -3.18 -82.12
N PRO A 250 36.88 -3.87 -82.10
CA PRO A 250 37.46 -4.77 -81.08
C PRO A 250 38.89 -4.31 -80.67
N TRP A 251 39.57 -4.95 -79.72
CA TRP A 251 40.55 -6.04 -79.98
C TRP A 251 41.18 -6.54 -78.66
N PRO A 252 41.95 -7.67 -78.67
CA PRO A 252 41.94 -8.67 -77.62
C PRO A 252 43.23 -8.66 -76.78
N ARG A 253 43.23 -9.55 -75.80
CA ARG A 253 44.38 -9.88 -74.96
C ARG A 253 45.48 -10.55 -75.81
N LEU A 254 46.69 -10.00 -75.71
CA LEU A 254 47.93 -10.71 -75.37
C LEU A 254 48.74 -9.79 -74.44
#